data_AF-A0A0R0KEK0-F1
#
_entry.id   AF-A0A0R0KEK0-F1
#
_cell.length_a   1.000
_cell.length_b   1.000
_cell.length_c   1.000
_cell.angle_alpha   90.00
_cell.angle_beta   90.00
_cell.angle_gamma   90.00
#
_symmetry.space_group_name_H-M   'P 1'
#
loop_
_entity.id
_entity.type
_entity.pdbx_description
1 polymer ?
#
loop_
_entity_poly.entity_id
_entity_poly.type
_entity_poly.pdbx_seq_one_letter_code
_entity_poly.pdbx_strand_id
1 'polypeptide(L)'
;MAVSLATRLVRRRSPPLLWRRSFSMSAVDAEKEVVVVPELPPFDYSPPPYAGPTAEEILAKRREYLSPSILHSYKNPVNIVEGKKQYLFDEKGRRYVDAFGGIATVCCGHCHHDVVEAIVNQTKKLQHSTVLYLNHAITDFAQALASKLPSDLKVVFFTNSGTEANELAMLIARLYTGCHDIISLRNAYHGNATGTMAATAQSIWKFNVVQSGVHHAVNPDPYRGIFGSDGEKYARDVQDIINFGTSGNVAAFISEAIQGVGGIIELAPGYLPVVYNAIKKAGGLFIADEVQAGFGRTGSHFWGFEAHNVVPDIVTIAKGIGNGIPLGAVVTTPEIAEVLTRRSYFNTFGGNPVCTAAGLAVLKVIEKEQLQQNAFVVGSHLKERLTALKDKYECKIFTLSYESLETQNNHDFIFFIPIL
;
A
#
# COMPACT_ATOMS: atom_id res chain seq x y z
N MET A 1 -21.47 0.86 -60.32
CA MET A 1 -20.27 1.49 -60.92
C MET A 1 -20.14 2.86 -60.28
N ALA A 2 -19.31 2.99 -59.24
CA ALA A 2 -17.99 3.65 -59.29
C ALA A 2 -18.11 5.11 -59.80
N VAL A 3 -17.71 6.15 -59.07
CA VAL A 3 -16.34 6.39 -58.60
C VAL A 3 -16.31 7.37 -57.40
N SER A 4 -15.41 7.05 -56.48
CA SER A 4 -14.85 7.78 -55.34
C SER A 4 -14.42 9.22 -55.61
N LEU A 5 -14.54 10.12 -54.63
CA LEU A 5 -13.50 11.14 -54.41
C LEU A 5 -13.45 11.59 -52.93
N ALA A 6 -12.45 11.06 -52.23
CA ALA A 6 -11.98 11.53 -50.93
C ALA A 6 -10.86 12.57 -51.11
N THR A 7 -10.94 13.69 -50.39
CA THR A 7 -9.83 14.58 -49.97
C THR A 7 -10.48 15.69 -49.11
N ARG A 8 -9.93 16.28 -48.05
CA ARG A 8 -8.54 16.43 -47.55
C ARG A 8 -8.68 17.06 -46.15
N LEU A 9 -7.87 16.66 -45.17
CA LEU A 9 -7.47 17.55 -44.07
C LEU A 9 -6.05 17.19 -43.64
N VAL A 10 -5.12 18.06 -44.01
CA VAL A 10 -3.67 17.94 -43.86
C VAL A 10 -3.27 18.47 -42.48
N ARG A 11 -2.65 17.64 -41.64
CA ARG A 11 -1.86 18.10 -40.48
C ARG A 11 -0.40 18.24 -40.91
N ARG A 12 0.10 19.48 -40.92
CA ARG A 12 1.54 19.81 -41.07
C ARG A 12 2.32 19.27 -39.86
N ARG A 13 3.37 18.48 -40.11
CA ARG A 13 4.49 18.27 -39.17
C ARG A 13 5.77 18.74 -39.85
N SER A 14 6.50 19.62 -39.18
CA SER A 14 7.84 20.08 -39.58
C SER A 14 8.88 18.99 -39.25
N PRO A 15 9.98 18.84 -40.00
CA PRO A 15 11.01 17.84 -39.73
C PRO A 15 12.05 18.37 -38.71
N PRO A 16 12.65 17.54 -37.84
CA PRO A 16 13.77 17.96 -37.03
C PRO A 16 15.09 17.84 -37.81
N LEU A 17 15.96 18.82 -37.57
CA LEU A 17 17.31 18.95 -38.11
C LEU A 17 18.22 17.83 -37.59
N LEU A 18 18.85 17.09 -38.51
CA LEU A 18 19.86 16.07 -38.22
C LEU A 18 21.20 16.73 -37.86
N TRP A 19 21.53 16.79 -36.58
CA TRP A 19 22.90 17.04 -36.12
C TRP A 19 23.65 15.71 -36.02
N ARG A 20 24.63 15.48 -36.91
CA ARG A 20 25.62 14.41 -36.79
C ARG A 20 26.64 14.81 -35.72
N ARG A 21 26.68 14.08 -34.59
CA ARG A 21 27.83 14.06 -33.68
C ARG A 21 28.49 12.69 -33.77
N SER A 22 29.72 12.69 -34.25
CA SER A 22 30.62 11.54 -34.27
C SER A 22 31.04 11.22 -32.83
N PHE A 23 30.70 10.04 -32.34
CA PHE A 23 31.29 9.49 -31.12
C PHE A 23 32.21 8.34 -31.49
N SER A 24 33.48 8.47 -31.08
CA SER A 24 34.51 7.45 -31.20
C SER A 24 34.10 6.19 -30.44
N MET A 25 33.89 5.09 -31.15
CA MET A 25 33.77 3.75 -30.56
C MET A 25 35.13 3.36 -29.97
N SER A 26 35.25 3.40 -28.64
CA SER A 26 36.12 2.47 -27.93
C SER A 26 35.21 1.41 -27.35
N ALA A 27 35.17 0.26 -28.01
CA ALA A 27 34.51 -0.94 -27.51
C ALA A 27 35.30 -1.39 -26.27
N VAL A 28 34.71 -1.21 -25.10
CA VAL A 28 35.12 -1.95 -23.91
C VAL A 28 34.35 -3.26 -23.97
N ASP A 29 35.07 -4.35 -24.21
CA ASP A 29 34.56 -5.70 -24.06
C ASP A 29 34.05 -5.86 -22.63
N ALA A 30 32.73 -5.74 -22.45
CA ALA A 30 32.07 -6.19 -21.24
C ALA A 30 32.03 -7.71 -21.29
N GLU A 31 33.00 -8.35 -20.63
CA GLU A 31 32.92 -9.76 -20.30
C GLU A 31 31.53 -10.03 -19.71
N LYS A 32 30.79 -10.98 -20.30
CA LYS A 32 29.53 -11.45 -19.74
C LYS A 32 29.85 -12.09 -18.39
N GLU A 33 29.77 -11.32 -17.31
CA GLU A 33 29.74 -11.88 -15.96
C GLU A 33 28.65 -12.94 -15.94
N VAL A 34 29.07 -14.19 -15.72
CA VAL A 34 28.14 -15.29 -15.48
C VAL A 34 27.49 -14.98 -14.14
N VAL A 35 26.29 -14.40 -14.19
CA VAL A 35 25.48 -14.16 -13.00
C VAL A 35 25.16 -15.52 -12.39
N VAL A 36 25.92 -15.91 -11.36
CA VAL A 36 25.65 -17.09 -10.55
C VAL A 36 24.36 -16.80 -9.80
N VAL A 37 23.26 -17.37 -10.28
CA VAL A 37 21.96 -17.26 -9.60
C VAL A 37 22.06 -18.07 -8.30
N PRO A 38 21.86 -17.44 -7.13
CA PRO A 38 21.91 -18.17 -5.86
C PRO A 38 20.87 -19.30 -5.85
N GLU A 39 21.29 -20.49 -5.43
CA GLU A 39 20.35 -21.60 -5.23
C GLU A 39 19.44 -21.31 -4.04
N LEU A 40 18.13 -21.47 -4.25
CA LEU A 40 17.14 -21.32 -3.19
C LEU A 40 17.26 -22.49 -2.19
N PRO A 41 17.05 -22.26 -0.88
CA PRO A 41 17.06 -23.33 0.12
C PRO A 41 16.13 -24.50 -0.24
N PRO A 42 16.44 -25.74 0.19
CA PRO A 42 15.52 -26.86 0.02
C PRO A 42 14.13 -26.55 0.57
N PHE A 43 13.10 -27.03 -0.13
CA PHE A 43 11.71 -26.86 0.28
C PHE A 43 10.94 -28.10 -0.14
N ASP A 44 10.32 -28.77 0.82
CA ASP A 44 9.61 -30.04 0.62
C ASP A 44 8.21 -29.80 0.05
N TYR A 45 8.18 -29.29 -1.18
CA TYR A 45 6.96 -29.06 -1.94
C TYR A 45 7.27 -28.87 -3.42
N SER A 46 6.54 -29.60 -4.26
CA SER A 46 6.52 -29.41 -5.71
C SER A 46 5.06 -29.22 -6.14
N PRO A 47 4.74 -28.16 -6.90
CA PRO A 47 3.41 -28.01 -7.47
C PRO A 47 3.11 -29.15 -8.46
N PRO A 48 1.85 -29.55 -8.64
CA PRO A 48 1.45 -30.42 -9.75
C PRO A 48 1.73 -29.73 -11.11
N PRO A 49 1.87 -30.49 -12.22
CA PRO A 49 2.03 -29.91 -13.54
C PRO A 49 0.88 -28.96 -13.88
N TYR A 50 1.22 -27.75 -14.33
CA TYR A 50 0.23 -26.77 -14.74
C TYR A 50 -0.39 -27.16 -16.08
N ALA A 51 -1.72 -27.26 -16.10
CA ALA A 51 -2.51 -27.61 -17.29
C ALA A 51 -3.42 -26.45 -17.78
N GLY A 52 -3.17 -25.23 -17.28
CA GLY A 52 -3.96 -24.05 -17.65
C GLY A 52 -3.42 -23.33 -18.91
N PRO A 53 -4.01 -22.17 -19.25
CA PRO A 53 -3.61 -21.40 -20.43
C PRO A 53 -2.17 -20.87 -20.34
N THR A 54 -1.54 -20.72 -21.49
CA THR A 54 -0.20 -20.12 -21.63
C THR A 54 -0.20 -18.63 -21.26
N ALA A 55 0.97 -18.09 -20.95
CA ALA A 55 1.13 -16.67 -20.65
C ALA A 55 0.66 -15.78 -21.83
N GLU A 56 0.93 -16.20 -23.07
CA GLU A 56 0.52 -15.51 -24.28
C GLU A 56 -1.00 -15.44 -24.43
N GLU A 57 -1.70 -16.55 -24.18
CA GLU A 57 -3.17 -16.62 -24.21
C GLU A 57 -3.79 -15.74 -23.11
N ILE A 58 -3.23 -15.76 -21.90
CA ILE A 58 -3.66 -14.89 -20.81
C ILE A 58 -3.47 -13.43 -21.21
N LEU A 59 -2.31 -13.06 -21.77
CA LEU A 59 -2.02 -11.69 -22.20
C LEU A 59 -2.95 -11.23 -23.34
N ALA A 60 -3.30 -12.12 -24.26
CA ALA A 60 -4.29 -11.82 -25.30
C ALA A 60 -5.66 -11.49 -24.69
N LYS A 61 -6.16 -12.35 -23.79
CA LYS A 61 -7.42 -12.13 -23.08
C LYS A 61 -7.39 -10.86 -22.24
N ARG A 62 -6.27 -10.53 -21.59
CA ARG A 62 -6.12 -9.29 -20.82
C ARG A 62 -6.26 -8.05 -21.71
N ARG A 63 -5.61 -8.05 -22.89
CA ARG A 63 -5.71 -6.93 -23.85
C ARG A 63 -7.12 -6.74 -24.38
N GLU A 64 -7.88 -7.82 -24.53
CA GLU A 64 -9.24 -7.78 -25.07
C GLU A 64 -10.29 -7.43 -24.01
N TYR A 65 -10.17 -7.99 -22.81
CA TYR A 65 -11.26 -7.99 -21.83
C TYR A 65 -10.99 -7.22 -20.52
N LEU A 66 -9.75 -6.78 -20.24
CA LEU A 66 -9.43 -6.03 -19.03
C LEU A 66 -9.07 -4.57 -19.32
N SER A 67 -9.07 -3.75 -18.26
CA SER A 67 -8.69 -2.34 -18.34
C SER A 67 -7.27 -2.18 -18.90
N PRO A 68 -7.05 -1.24 -19.84
CA PRO A 68 -5.72 -0.94 -20.36
C PRO A 68 -4.82 -0.24 -19.33
N SER A 69 -5.35 0.14 -18.16
CA SER A 69 -4.58 0.77 -17.08
C SER A 69 -3.74 -0.20 -16.25
N ILE A 70 -3.86 -1.51 -16.49
CA ILE A 70 -3.15 -2.54 -15.72
C ILE A 70 -1.70 -2.66 -16.22
N LEU A 71 -0.75 -2.42 -15.32
CA LEU A 71 0.68 -2.53 -15.59
C LEU A 71 1.22 -3.92 -15.21
N HIS A 72 2.32 -4.32 -15.84
CA HIS A 72 3.10 -5.49 -15.44
C HIS A 72 4.38 -5.04 -14.74
N SER A 73 4.74 -5.70 -13.64
CA SER A 73 5.99 -5.39 -12.92
C SER A 73 7.25 -5.79 -13.70
N TYR A 74 7.12 -6.70 -14.67
CA TYR A 74 8.24 -7.24 -15.45
C TYR A 74 8.01 -7.07 -16.95
N LYS A 75 9.10 -6.87 -17.70
CA LYS A 75 9.09 -6.81 -19.17
C LYS A 75 8.50 -8.08 -19.79
N ASN A 76 8.86 -9.23 -19.23
CA ASN A 76 8.25 -10.52 -19.53
C ASN A 76 7.30 -10.86 -18.37
N PRO A 77 5.98 -10.74 -18.54
CA PRO A 77 5.03 -11.02 -17.48
C PRO A 77 5.15 -12.48 -17.03
N VAL A 78 5.26 -12.68 -15.72
CA VAL A 78 5.35 -14.02 -15.12
C VAL A 78 3.94 -14.55 -14.88
N ASN A 79 3.64 -15.76 -15.37
CA ASN A 79 2.37 -16.43 -15.10
C ASN A 79 2.49 -17.21 -13.79
N ILE A 80 2.17 -16.55 -12.68
CA ILE A 80 2.14 -17.16 -11.35
C ILE A 80 0.87 -18.00 -11.22
N VAL A 81 1.04 -19.29 -10.96
CA VAL A 81 -0.06 -20.26 -10.95
C VAL A 81 -0.31 -20.86 -9.57
N GLU A 82 0.68 -20.81 -8.68
CA GLU A 82 0.57 -21.40 -7.35
C GLU A 82 1.42 -20.65 -6.32
N GLY A 83 1.00 -20.70 -5.05
CA GLY A 83 1.75 -20.13 -3.92
C GLY A 83 1.72 -21.07 -2.70
N LYS A 84 2.84 -21.13 -1.98
CA LYS A 84 2.97 -21.90 -0.74
C LYS A 84 3.95 -21.21 0.20
N LYS A 85 3.49 -20.81 1.40
CA LYS A 85 4.29 -20.05 2.37
C LYS A 85 4.93 -18.81 1.72
N GLN A 86 6.24 -18.64 1.77
CA GLN A 86 6.97 -17.53 1.16
C GLN A 86 7.26 -17.69 -0.34
N TYR A 87 6.80 -18.76 -0.97
CA TYR A 87 7.14 -19.09 -2.35
C TYR A 87 5.96 -18.96 -3.30
N LEU A 88 6.26 -18.52 -4.52
CA LEU A 88 5.39 -18.56 -5.69
C LEU A 88 5.98 -19.49 -6.74
N PHE A 89 5.13 -20.09 -7.56
CA PHE A 89 5.50 -20.99 -8.65
C PHE A 89 4.87 -20.52 -9.96
N ASP A 90 5.66 -20.52 -11.03
CA ASP A 90 5.17 -20.22 -12.37
C ASP A 90 4.64 -21.46 -13.10
N GLU A 91 4.15 -21.26 -14.32
CA GLU A 91 3.56 -22.30 -15.16
C GLU A 91 4.54 -23.43 -15.55
N LYS A 92 5.85 -23.20 -15.37
CA LYS A 92 6.91 -24.17 -15.66
C LYS A 92 7.40 -24.88 -14.39
N GLY A 93 6.78 -24.58 -13.24
CA GLY A 93 7.18 -25.11 -11.93
C GLY A 93 8.41 -24.41 -11.34
N ARG A 94 8.87 -23.28 -11.91
CA ARG A 94 9.99 -22.55 -11.34
C ARG A 94 9.53 -21.85 -10.06
N ARG A 95 10.34 -21.99 -9.01
CA ARG A 95 10.10 -21.42 -7.68
C ARG A 95 10.73 -20.04 -7.53
N TYR A 96 9.98 -19.12 -6.92
CA TYR A 96 10.39 -17.76 -6.60
C TYR A 96 10.17 -17.49 -5.12
N VAL A 97 11.09 -16.79 -4.46
CA VAL A 97 10.79 -16.16 -3.16
C VAL A 97 9.92 -14.94 -3.43
N ASP A 98 8.71 -14.91 -2.88
CA ASP A 98 7.88 -13.73 -2.91
C ASP A 98 8.32 -12.76 -1.81
N ALA A 99 9.28 -11.93 -2.16
CA ALA A 99 9.68 -10.83 -1.30
C ALA A 99 8.54 -9.81 -1.17
N PHE A 100 7.66 -9.66 -2.18
CA PHE A 100 6.68 -8.56 -2.24
C PHE A 100 5.41 -8.78 -1.41
N GLY A 101 5.03 -10.04 -1.20
CA GLY A 101 3.87 -10.44 -0.41
C GLY A 101 2.56 -9.87 -0.95
N GLY A 102 2.42 -9.75 -2.28
CA GLY A 102 1.23 -9.17 -2.90
C GLY A 102 0.95 -7.72 -2.46
N ILE A 103 1.98 -6.86 -2.46
CA ILE A 103 1.91 -5.48 -1.95
C ILE A 103 1.58 -5.47 -0.44
N ALA A 104 2.41 -6.14 0.36
CA ALA A 104 2.25 -6.23 1.82
C ALA A 104 0.89 -6.82 2.29
N THR A 105 0.28 -7.70 1.50
CA THR A 105 -1.02 -8.31 1.77
C THR A 105 -0.91 -9.69 2.40
N VAL A 106 0.03 -10.51 1.93
CA VAL A 106 0.15 -11.92 2.30
C VAL A 106 1.11 -12.08 3.49
N CYS A 107 0.68 -11.66 4.68
CA CYS A 107 1.51 -11.64 5.89
C CYS A 107 1.72 -13.03 6.54
N CYS A 108 0.78 -13.95 6.43
CA CYS A 108 0.88 -15.32 6.95
C CYS A 108 1.49 -16.30 5.94
N GLY A 109 1.93 -15.81 4.78
CA GLY A 109 2.34 -16.64 3.65
C GLY A 109 1.17 -17.16 2.81
N HIS A 110 1.51 -17.61 1.61
CA HIS A 110 0.58 -18.10 0.60
C HIS A 110 -0.07 -19.41 1.02
N CYS A 111 -1.39 -19.48 0.86
CA CYS A 111 -2.21 -20.66 1.14
C CYS A 111 -1.95 -21.27 2.53
N HIS A 112 -1.87 -20.41 3.56
CA HIS A 112 -1.72 -20.84 4.95
C HIS A 112 -2.89 -21.73 5.37
N HIS A 113 -2.59 -22.93 5.87
CA HIS A 113 -3.59 -23.97 6.17
C HIS A 113 -4.73 -23.44 7.05
N ASP A 114 -4.40 -22.85 8.20
CA ASP A 114 -5.40 -22.40 9.18
C ASP A 114 -6.29 -21.26 8.66
N VAL A 115 -5.78 -20.42 7.75
CA VAL A 115 -6.55 -19.34 7.11
C VAL A 115 -7.49 -19.91 6.04
N VAL A 116 -6.97 -20.80 5.19
CA VAL A 116 -7.74 -21.46 4.13
C VAL A 116 -8.86 -22.32 4.74
N GLU A 117 -8.56 -23.08 5.79
CA GLU A 117 -9.55 -23.91 6.47
C GLU A 117 -10.69 -23.06 7.06
N ALA A 118 -10.37 -21.93 7.70
CA ALA A 118 -11.39 -21.01 8.22
C ALA A 118 -12.31 -20.47 7.12
N ILE A 119 -11.73 -20.06 5.98
CA ILE A 119 -12.47 -19.59 4.80
C ILE A 119 -13.41 -20.68 4.28
N VAL A 120 -12.89 -21.89 4.04
CA VAL A 120 -13.65 -23.03 3.49
C VAL A 120 -14.78 -23.43 4.44
N ASN A 121 -14.49 -23.55 5.74
CA ASN A 121 -15.47 -23.93 6.74
C ASN A 121 -16.60 -22.92 6.87
N GLN A 122 -16.29 -21.61 6.84
CA GLN A 122 -17.32 -20.58 6.85
C GLN A 122 -18.13 -20.56 5.55
N THR A 123 -17.48 -20.74 4.40
CA THR A 123 -18.14 -20.75 3.09
C THR A 123 -19.15 -21.90 2.96
N LYS A 124 -18.81 -23.09 3.48
CA LYS A 124 -19.72 -24.24 3.52
C LYS A 124 -20.97 -24.01 4.39
N LYS A 125 -20.92 -23.05 5.32
CA LYS A 125 -22.04 -22.71 6.21
C LYS A 125 -22.86 -21.54 5.67
N LEU A 126 -22.19 -20.43 5.37
CA LEU A 126 -22.80 -19.19 4.93
C LEU A 126 -21.76 -18.27 4.31
N GLN A 127 -21.91 -17.99 3.01
CA GLN A 127 -21.03 -17.11 2.25
C GLN A 127 -21.32 -15.62 2.46
N HIS A 128 -22.59 -15.23 2.62
CA HIS A 128 -22.99 -13.83 2.77
C HIS A 128 -24.43 -13.69 3.28
N SER A 129 -24.66 -12.74 4.19
CA SER A 129 -25.99 -12.42 4.70
C SER A 129 -26.21 -10.94 4.98
N THR A 130 -25.32 -10.03 4.56
CA THR A 130 -25.19 -8.65 5.07
C THR A 130 -24.99 -8.55 6.59
N VAL A 131 -24.43 -7.42 7.04
CA VAL A 131 -24.22 -7.10 8.48
C VAL A 131 -25.53 -6.75 9.20
N LEU A 132 -26.62 -6.55 8.46
CA LEU A 132 -27.94 -6.25 9.04
C LEU A 132 -28.56 -7.46 9.78
N TYR A 133 -28.08 -8.68 9.53
CA TYR A 133 -28.46 -9.87 10.28
C TYR A 133 -27.35 -10.25 11.26
N LEU A 134 -27.74 -10.85 12.38
CA LEU A 134 -26.78 -11.29 13.40
C LEU A 134 -25.90 -12.44 12.89
N ASN A 135 -24.58 -12.30 13.04
CA ASN A 135 -23.61 -13.35 12.77
C ASN A 135 -22.38 -13.18 13.67
N HIS A 136 -22.05 -14.21 14.46
CA HIS A 136 -20.97 -14.17 15.42
C HIS A 136 -19.58 -14.02 14.78
N ALA A 137 -19.36 -14.51 13.56
CA ALA A 137 -18.06 -14.41 12.89
C ALA A 137 -17.58 -12.94 12.77
N ILE A 138 -18.53 -12.03 12.55
CA ILE A 138 -18.29 -10.60 12.45
C ILE A 138 -17.91 -10.02 13.81
N THR A 139 -18.68 -10.33 14.86
CA THR A 139 -18.47 -9.80 16.21
C THR A 139 -17.24 -10.37 16.89
N ASP A 140 -16.96 -11.66 16.68
CA ASP A 140 -15.77 -12.34 17.22
C ASP A 140 -14.50 -11.73 16.63
N PHE A 141 -14.50 -11.46 15.31
CA PHE A 141 -13.39 -10.78 14.68
C PHE A 141 -13.28 -9.31 15.12
N ALA A 142 -14.39 -8.58 15.20
CA ALA A 142 -14.38 -7.20 15.69
C ALA A 142 -13.80 -7.10 17.11
N GLN A 143 -14.20 -8.00 18.01
CA GLN A 143 -13.67 -8.07 19.38
C GLN A 143 -12.17 -8.37 19.39
N ALA A 144 -11.72 -9.37 18.60
CA ALA A 144 -10.32 -9.74 18.51
C ALA A 144 -9.45 -8.64 17.87
N LEU A 145 -10.00 -7.88 16.91
CA LEU A 145 -9.31 -6.75 16.31
C LEU A 145 -9.20 -5.57 17.29
N ALA A 146 -10.29 -5.23 17.98
CA ALA A 146 -10.32 -4.17 18.98
C ALA A 146 -9.36 -4.45 20.15
N SER A 147 -9.18 -5.72 20.56
CA SER A 147 -8.24 -6.06 21.64
C SER A 147 -6.76 -5.84 21.28
N LYS A 148 -6.45 -5.64 20.00
CA LYS A 148 -5.10 -5.29 19.54
C LYS A 148 -4.86 -3.79 19.51
N LEU A 149 -5.86 -2.95 19.73
CA LEU A 149 -5.75 -1.49 19.66
C LEU A 149 -5.68 -0.87 21.06
N PRO A 150 -4.98 0.27 21.22
CA PRO A 150 -4.88 0.94 22.50
C PRO A 150 -6.13 1.76 22.84
N SER A 151 -6.25 2.14 24.12
CA SER A 151 -7.28 3.07 24.61
C SER A 151 -8.72 2.59 24.31
N ASP A 152 -9.63 3.51 23.98
CA ASP A 152 -11.04 3.20 23.69
C ASP A 152 -11.33 2.98 22.19
N LEU A 153 -10.31 2.68 21.37
CA LEU A 153 -10.43 2.36 19.94
C LEU A 153 -11.06 0.97 19.76
N LYS A 154 -12.39 0.88 19.85
CA LYS A 154 -13.11 -0.40 19.88
C LYS A 154 -14.30 -0.51 18.94
N VAL A 155 -14.73 0.57 18.30
CA VAL A 155 -15.85 0.52 17.34
C VAL A 155 -15.29 0.27 15.95
N VAL A 156 -15.59 -0.92 15.41
CA VAL A 156 -15.08 -1.41 14.13
C VAL A 156 -16.13 -1.28 13.05
N PHE A 157 -15.80 -0.58 11.97
CA PHE A 157 -16.56 -0.56 10.73
C PHE A 157 -15.80 -1.37 9.67
N PHE A 158 -16.43 -2.40 9.11
CA PHE A 158 -15.79 -3.21 8.07
C PHE A 158 -16.08 -2.67 6.66
N THR A 159 -15.04 -2.72 5.83
CA THR A 159 -15.01 -2.37 4.41
C THR A 159 -14.33 -3.49 3.62
N ASN A 160 -14.10 -3.32 2.32
CA ASN A 160 -13.50 -4.33 1.44
C ASN A 160 -12.07 -3.97 1.01
N SER A 161 -11.63 -2.73 1.24
CA SER A 161 -10.33 -2.24 0.81
C SER A 161 -9.81 -1.10 1.68
N GLY A 162 -8.52 -0.79 1.56
CA GLY A 162 -7.91 0.38 2.21
C GLY A 162 -8.47 1.70 1.67
N THR A 163 -8.77 1.78 0.37
CA THR A 163 -9.43 2.95 -0.24
C THR A 163 -10.79 3.22 0.43
N GLU A 164 -11.62 2.19 0.60
CA GLU A 164 -12.92 2.35 1.27
C GLU A 164 -12.77 2.70 2.77
N ALA A 165 -11.78 2.11 3.45
CA ALA A 165 -11.48 2.44 4.84
C ALA A 165 -11.07 3.91 5.00
N ASN A 166 -10.19 4.42 4.13
CA ASN A 166 -9.76 5.81 4.17
C ASN A 166 -10.88 6.79 3.77
N GLU A 167 -11.70 6.47 2.75
CA GLU A 167 -12.90 7.28 2.42
C GLU A 167 -13.83 7.39 3.64
N LEU A 168 -14.09 6.27 4.33
CA LEU A 168 -14.95 6.26 5.51
C LEU A 168 -14.32 7.05 6.68
N ALA A 169 -13.03 6.89 6.94
CA ALA A 169 -12.35 7.65 8.00
C ALA A 169 -12.38 9.16 7.74
N MET A 170 -12.12 9.59 6.50
CA MET A 170 -12.21 10.99 6.09
C MET A 170 -13.65 11.52 6.23
N LEU A 171 -14.66 10.72 5.88
CA LEU A 171 -16.07 11.06 6.07
C LEU A 171 -16.42 11.23 7.56
N ILE A 172 -16.05 10.26 8.41
CA ILE A 172 -16.29 10.30 9.86
C ILE A 172 -15.66 11.57 10.46
N ALA A 173 -14.40 11.87 10.11
CA ALA A 173 -13.71 13.04 10.64
C ALA A 173 -14.41 14.35 10.27
N ARG A 174 -14.85 14.50 9.01
CA ARG A 174 -15.61 15.67 8.56
C ARG A 174 -16.96 15.81 9.28
N LEU A 175 -17.67 14.69 9.47
CA LEU A 175 -18.96 14.69 10.15
C LEU A 175 -18.84 14.99 11.66
N TYR A 176 -17.77 14.53 12.29
CA TYR A 176 -17.50 14.74 13.72
C TYR A 176 -17.09 16.19 14.01
N THR A 177 -16.10 16.70 13.27
CA THR A 177 -15.54 18.03 13.50
C THR A 177 -16.39 19.15 12.89
N GLY A 178 -17.25 18.85 11.91
CA GLY A 178 -17.94 19.86 11.10
C GLY A 178 -17.01 20.62 10.14
N CYS A 179 -15.73 20.24 10.05
CA CYS A 179 -14.75 20.85 9.16
C CYS A 179 -14.58 20.02 7.88
N HIS A 180 -14.15 20.66 6.78
CA HIS A 180 -13.96 19.97 5.50
C HIS A 180 -12.49 19.63 5.19
N ASP A 181 -11.57 20.51 5.59
CA ASP A 181 -10.15 20.42 5.25
C ASP A 181 -9.44 19.27 5.96
N ILE A 182 -8.67 18.50 5.20
CA ILE A 182 -7.82 17.41 5.71
C ILE A 182 -6.38 17.71 5.32
N ILE A 183 -5.43 17.42 6.20
CA ILE A 183 -4.00 17.52 5.91
C ILE A 183 -3.44 16.11 5.71
N SER A 184 -2.75 15.87 4.59
CA SER A 184 -1.95 14.67 4.32
C SER A 184 -0.49 15.06 4.07
N LEU A 185 0.40 14.09 3.88
CA LEU A 185 1.81 14.30 3.58
C LEU A 185 2.05 14.27 2.07
N ARG A 186 2.98 15.09 1.59
CA ARG A 186 3.60 14.86 0.27
C ARG A 186 4.20 13.45 0.23
N ASN A 187 4.19 12.81 -0.94
CA ASN A 187 4.64 11.42 -1.15
C ASN A 187 3.74 10.32 -0.57
N ALA A 188 2.65 10.66 0.14
CA ALA A 188 1.73 9.68 0.70
C ALA A 188 0.88 8.94 -0.35
N TYR A 189 0.38 7.76 0.01
CA TYR A 189 -0.62 7.02 -0.75
C TYR A 189 -1.75 6.53 0.15
N HIS A 190 -2.98 7.01 -0.10
CA HIS A 190 -4.16 6.69 0.71
C HIS A 190 -5.28 6.03 -0.09
N GLY A 191 -5.06 5.74 -1.37
CA GLY A 191 -6.04 5.09 -2.24
C GLY A 191 -6.31 5.89 -3.51
N ASN A 192 -7.33 5.43 -4.25
CA ASN A 192 -7.62 5.84 -5.62
C ASN A 192 -9.10 6.21 -5.88
N ALA A 193 -9.93 6.32 -4.84
CA ALA A 193 -11.24 6.94 -4.94
C ALA A 193 -11.13 8.47 -4.84
N THR A 194 -12.17 9.23 -5.17
CA THR A 194 -12.08 10.70 -5.31
C THR A 194 -11.48 11.41 -4.09
N GLY A 195 -11.91 11.08 -2.88
CA GLY A 195 -11.40 11.70 -1.64
C GLY A 195 -9.99 11.19 -1.31
N THR A 196 -9.78 9.89 -1.35
CA THR A 196 -8.48 9.27 -1.07
C THR A 196 -7.39 9.63 -2.10
N MET A 197 -7.75 9.79 -3.37
CA MET A 197 -6.86 10.29 -4.43
C MET A 197 -6.49 11.76 -4.20
N ALA A 198 -7.37 12.55 -3.58
CA ALA A 198 -7.03 13.90 -3.17
C ALA A 198 -5.96 13.89 -2.08
N ALA A 199 -6.02 12.95 -1.12
CA ALA A 199 -5.01 12.72 -0.08
C ALA A 199 -3.74 12.00 -0.57
N THR A 200 -3.81 11.20 -1.63
CA THR A 200 -2.64 10.62 -2.29
C THR A 200 -1.81 11.73 -2.96
N ALA A 201 -0.52 11.80 -2.64
CA ALA A 201 0.36 12.92 -2.97
C ALA A 201 1.50 12.54 -3.91
N GLN A 202 1.21 11.67 -4.87
CA GLN A 202 2.12 11.19 -5.91
C GLN A 202 1.46 11.37 -7.28
N SER A 203 2.11 12.10 -8.19
CA SER A 203 1.50 12.52 -9.47
C SER A 203 1.02 11.36 -10.33
N ILE A 204 1.74 10.24 -10.33
CA ILE A 204 1.40 9.03 -11.11
C ILE A 204 0.09 8.37 -10.68
N TRP A 205 -0.40 8.67 -9.47
CA TRP A 205 -1.64 8.12 -8.91
C TRP A 205 -2.79 9.14 -8.92
N LYS A 206 -2.62 10.30 -9.55
CA LYS A 206 -3.62 11.38 -9.59
C LYS A 206 -4.16 11.56 -11.00
N PHE A 207 -5.47 11.50 -11.14
CA PHE A 207 -6.17 11.95 -12.34
C PHE A 207 -6.46 13.45 -12.26
N ASN A 208 -6.54 14.10 -13.42
CA ASN A 208 -6.88 15.52 -13.54
C ASN A 208 -8.39 15.74 -13.35
N VAL A 209 -8.84 15.63 -12.10
CA VAL A 209 -10.23 15.88 -11.68
C VAL A 209 -10.23 16.83 -10.48
N VAL A 210 -11.40 17.39 -10.15
CA VAL A 210 -11.54 18.29 -9.01
C VAL A 210 -11.19 17.52 -7.72
N GLN A 211 -10.25 18.09 -6.97
CA GLN A 211 -9.81 17.61 -5.66
C GLN A 211 -9.91 18.81 -4.70
N SER A 212 -10.74 18.71 -3.67
CA SER A 212 -11.03 19.82 -2.74
C SER A 212 -10.90 19.39 -1.28
N GLY A 213 -10.57 20.34 -0.41
CA GLY A 213 -10.52 20.13 1.03
C GLY A 213 -9.39 19.19 1.48
N VAL A 214 -8.29 19.15 0.73
CA VAL A 214 -7.08 18.40 1.11
C VAL A 214 -5.84 19.25 0.85
N HIS A 215 -4.97 19.31 1.86
CA HIS A 215 -3.70 20.02 1.84
C HIS A 215 -2.54 19.04 2.05
N HIS A 216 -1.36 19.35 1.51
CA HIS A 216 -0.21 18.45 1.57
C HIS A 216 0.99 19.09 2.26
N ALA A 217 1.24 18.67 3.50
CA ALA A 217 2.42 19.05 4.26
C ALA A 217 3.70 18.45 3.67
N VAL A 218 4.82 19.13 3.85
CA VAL A 218 6.14 18.66 3.42
C VAL A 218 6.40 17.26 3.98
N ASN A 219 6.93 16.37 3.13
CA ASN A 219 7.27 15.01 3.54
C ASN A 219 8.43 15.05 4.56
N PRO A 220 8.28 14.51 5.79
CA PRO A 220 9.33 14.49 6.80
C PRO A 220 10.35 13.36 6.51
N ASP A 221 11.01 13.43 5.36
CA ASP A 221 11.98 12.44 4.89
C ASP A 221 13.35 12.67 5.55
N PRO A 222 13.87 11.71 6.37
CA PRO A 222 15.17 11.83 7.03
C PRO A 222 16.36 11.88 6.08
N TYR A 223 16.21 11.37 4.86
CA TYR A 223 17.29 11.18 3.90
C TYR A 223 17.33 12.27 2.83
N ARG A 224 16.20 12.56 2.17
CA ARG A 224 16.14 13.56 1.08
C ARG A 224 15.47 14.87 1.47
N GLY A 225 14.83 14.92 2.63
CA GLY A 225 14.07 16.10 3.03
C GLY A 225 14.98 17.24 3.51
N ILE A 226 14.47 18.47 3.38
CA ILE A 226 15.20 19.72 3.63
C ILE A 226 15.69 19.91 5.07
N PHE A 227 15.15 19.16 6.02
CA PHE A 227 15.52 19.23 7.44
C PHE A 227 16.14 17.92 7.97
N GLY A 228 16.45 16.95 7.09
CA GLY A 228 17.01 15.66 7.50
C GLY A 228 16.13 14.97 8.54
N SER A 229 16.71 14.44 9.62
CA SER A 229 15.98 13.72 10.68
C SER A 229 15.27 14.63 11.71
N ASP A 230 15.21 15.95 11.50
CA ASP A 230 14.61 16.90 12.43
C ASP A 230 13.09 17.02 12.21
N GLY A 231 12.32 16.14 12.86
CA GLY A 231 10.86 16.07 12.73
C GLY A 231 10.13 17.34 13.16
N GLU A 232 10.61 18.04 14.20
CA GLU A 232 9.99 19.28 14.69
C GLU A 232 10.00 20.38 13.64
N LYS A 233 11.07 20.46 12.83
CA LYS A 233 11.14 21.45 11.75
C LYS A 233 10.11 21.20 10.64
N TYR A 234 9.85 19.95 10.28
CA TYR A 234 8.79 19.62 9.33
C TYR A 234 7.41 19.90 9.90
N ALA A 235 7.19 19.64 11.20
CA ALA A 235 5.88 19.82 11.83
C ALA A 235 5.39 21.28 11.79
N ARG A 236 6.30 22.26 11.65
CA ARG A 236 5.93 23.67 11.47
C ARG A 236 5.12 23.92 10.19
N ASP A 237 5.38 23.18 9.12
CA ASP A 237 4.64 23.31 7.86
C ASP A 237 3.16 22.93 8.03
N VAL A 238 2.86 21.96 8.92
CA VAL A 238 1.46 21.63 9.27
C VAL A 238 0.77 22.81 9.94
N GLN A 239 1.45 23.49 10.87
CA GLN A 239 0.90 24.68 11.52
C GLN A 239 0.70 25.83 10.55
N ASP A 240 1.62 26.03 9.61
CA ASP A 240 1.50 27.03 8.55
C ASP A 240 0.32 26.73 7.62
N ILE A 241 0.11 25.46 7.24
CA ILE A 241 -1.07 25.04 6.47
C ILE A 241 -2.36 25.35 7.23
N ILE A 242 -2.43 25.08 8.53
CA ILE A 242 -3.62 25.42 9.34
C ILE A 242 -3.86 26.93 9.34
N ASN A 243 -2.81 27.74 9.49
CA ASN A 243 -2.92 29.20 9.61
C ASN A 243 -3.24 29.89 8.29
N PHE A 244 -2.70 29.39 7.17
CA PHE A 244 -2.71 30.09 5.88
C PHE A 244 -3.41 29.32 4.76
N GLY A 245 -3.67 28.03 4.94
CA GLY A 245 -4.34 27.17 3.97
C GLY A 245 -5.77 26.78 4.35
N THR A 246 -6.16 26.94 5.62
CA THR A 246 -7.51 26.57 6.11
C THR A 246 -8.16 27.73 6.87
N SER A 247 -9.35 27.51 7.44
CA SER A 247 -10.03 28.48 8.30
C SER A 247 -9.43 28.57 9.72
N GLY A 248 -8.26 27.98 9.98
CA GLY A 248 -7.72 27.76 11.32
C GLY A 248 -8.22 26.48 12.00
N ASN A 249 -9.15 25.77 11.37
CA ASN A 249 -9.63 24.45 11.80
C ASN A 249 -9.42 23.43 10.68
N VAL A 250 -9.38 22.15 11.06
CA VAL A 250 -9.26 21.01 10.14
C VAL A 250 -10.11 19.86 10.64
N ALA A 251 -10.56 19.02 9.72
CA ALA A 251 -11.26 17.79 10.04
C ALA A 251 -10.31 16.71 10.58
N ALA A 252 -9.19 16.52 9.89
CA ALA A 252 -8.21 15.54 10.29
C ALA A 252 -6.82 15.79 9.69
N PHE A 253 -5.84 15.14 10.30
CA PHE A 253 -4.58 14.79 9.70
C PHE A 253 -4.55 13.28 9.42
N ILE A 254 -4.21 12.89 8.19
CA ILE A 254 -4.04 11.48 7.79
C ILE A 254 -2.60 11.19 7.42
N SER A 255 -2.04 10.11 7.96
CA SER A 255 -0.67 9.68 7.68
C SER A 255 -0.48 8.18 7.83
N GLU A 256 0.35 7.62 6.94
CA GLU A 256 1.00 6.34 7.15
C GLU A 256 2.07 6.49 8.26
N ALA A 257 2.31 5.47 9.08
CA ALA A 257 3.41 5.47 10.06
C ALA A 257 4.79 5.35 9.39
N ILE A 258 4.82 4.66 8.24
CA ILE A 258 5.93 4.52 7.30
C ILE A 258 5.29 4.62 5.91
N GLN A 259 5.72 5.56 5.07
CA GLN A 259 5.15 5.69 3.72
C GLN A 259 5.58 4.51 2.85
N GLY A 260 4.68 3.58 2.56
CA GLY A 260 5.05 2.34 1.87
C GLY A 260 5.19 2.55 0.37
N VAL A 261 4.09 2.92 -0.32
CA VAL A 261 4.15 3.23 -1.78
C VAL A 261 5.09 4.41 -2.07
N GLY A 262 5.25 5.33 -1.11
CA GLY A 262 6.19 6.44 -1.17
C GLY A 262 7.68 6.04 -1.19
N GLY A 263 7.99 4.75 -1.06
CA GLY A 263 9.37 4.25 -1.11
C GLY A 263 9.88 3.69 0.21
N ILE A 264 8.98 3.25 1.09
CA ILE A 264 9.29 2.71 2.43
C ILE A 264 10.08 3.72 3.26
N ILE A 265 9.48 4.90 3.44
CA ILE A 265 10.09 6.03 4.13
C ILE A 265 9.62 6.08 5.58
N GLU A 266 10.53 5.81 6.51
CA GLU A 266 10.35 6.11 7.93
C GLU A 266 10.27 7.63 8.12
N LEU A 267 9.27 8.13 8.85
CA LEU A 267 9.12 9.56 9.11
C LEU A 267 10.23 10.06 10.04
N ALA A 268 10.62 11.33 9.89
CA ALA A 268 11.59 11.98 10.78
C ALA A 268 11.17 11.85 12.27
N PRO A 269 12.08 11.39 13.15
CA PRO A 269 11.79 11.23 14.57
C PRO A 269 11.21 12.51 15.20
N GLY A 270 10.21 12.34 16.07
CA GLY A 270 9.55 13.45 16.76
C GLY A 270 8.50 14.20 15.93
N TYR A 271 8.32 13.88 14.64
CA TYR A 271 7.34 14.57 13.78
C TYR A 271 5.88 14.36 14.24
N LEU A 272 5.42 13.10 14.34
CA LEU A 272 4.01 12.80 14.60
C LEU A 272 3.50 13.35 15.94
N PRO A 273 4.21 13.24 17.08
CA PRO A 273 3.74 13.83 18.34
C PRO A 273 3.48 15.34 18.26
N VAL A 274 4.32 16.09 17.55
CA VAL A 274 4.21 17.55 17.41
C VAL A 274 3.03 17.91 16.52
N VAL A 275 2.88 17.22 15.39
CA VAL A 275 1.73 17.36 14.49
C VAL A 275 0.43 17.03 15.23
N TYR A 276 0.45 15.97 16.05
CA TYR A 276 -0.73 15.58 16.81
C TYR A 276 -1.17 16.67 17.78
N ASN A 277 -0.23 17.32 18.47
CA ASN A 277 -0.58 18.45 19.31
C ASN A 277 -1.18 19.64 18.52
N ALA A 278 -0.64 19.94 17.33
CA ALA A 278 -1.10 21.06 16.50
C ALA A 278 -2.52 20.84 15.97
N ILE A 279 -2.80 19.67 15.41
CA ILE A 279 -4.10 19.31 14.84
C ILE A 279 -5.19 19.25 15.93
N LYS A 280 -4.87 18.73 17.11
CA LYS A 280 -5.80 18.69 18.24
C LYS A 280 -6.20 20.12 18.67
N LYS A 281 -5.25 21.05 18.71
CA LYS A 281 -5.53 22.48 18.97
C LYS A 281 -6.39 23.12 17.89
N ALA A 282 -6.29 22.66 16.65
CA ALA A 282 -7.14 23.09 15.54
C ALA A 282 -8.52 22.38 15.51
N GLY A 283 -8.82 21.51 16.48
CA GLY A 283 -10.08 20.77 16.59
C GLY A 283 -10.21 19.57 15.65
N GLY A 284 -9.10 19.12 15.03
CA GLY A 284 -9.08 17.99 14.11
C GLY A 284 -8.74 16.65 14.78
N LEU A 285 -8.98 15.58 14.03
CA LEU A 285 -8.69 14.20 14.42
C LEU A 285 -7.41 13.63 13.78
N PHE A 286 -6.88 12.56 14.37
CA PHE A 286 -5.80 11.76 13.82
C PHE A 286 -6.31 10.50 13.14
N ILE A 287 -6.00 10.37 11.85
CA ILE A 287 -6.23 9.14 11.09
C ILE A 287 -4.87 8.48 10.86
N ALA A 288 -4.62 7.36 11.53
CA ALA A 288 -3.47 6.50 11.27
C ALA A 288 -3.81 5.52 10.13
N ASP A 289 -3.14 5.67 9.00
CA ASP A 289 -3.23 4.73 7.88
C ASP A 289 -2.28 3.55 8.13
N GLU A 290 -2.83 2.48 8.69
CA GLU A 290 -2.13 1.24 9.02
C GLU A 290 -2.34 0.16 7.95
N VAL A 291 -2.78 0.55 6.75
CA VAL A 291 -3.06 -0.39 5.65
C VAL A 291 -1.81 -1.20 5.29
N GLN A 292 -0.60 -0.61 5.32
CA GLN A 292 0.65 -1.35 5.06
C GLN A 292 1.45 -1.70 6.32
N ALA A 293 1.51 -0.80 7.29
CA ALA A 293 2.40 -0.92 8.46
C ALA A 293 1.81 -1.74 9.61
N GLY A 294 0.49 -1.99 9.60
CA GLY A 294 -0.20 -2.72 10.66
C GLY A 294 0.04 -4.23 10.63
N PHE A 295 -0.65 -4.95 11.53
CA PHE A 295 -0.61 -6.41 11.61
C PHE A 295 0.80 -6.97 11.90
N GLY A 296 1.58 -6.26 12.71
CA GLY A 296 2.92 -6.70 13.14
C GLY A 296 3.99 -6.63 12.05
N ARG A 297 3.71 -5.95 10.92
CA ARG A 297 4.61 -5.83 9.77
C ARG A 297 5.99 -5.30 10.16
N THR A 298 6.04 -4.24 10.94
CA THR A 298 7.30 -3.60 11.38
C THR A 298 8.04 -4.41 12.47
N GLY A 299 7.43 -5.48 12.99
CA GLY A 299 7.98 -6.39 13.98
C GLY A 299 8.02 -5.83 15.41
N SER A 300 8.62 -4.66 15.61
CA SER A 300 8.76 -4.05 16.95
C SER A 300 7.42 -3.76 17.62
N HIS A 301 6.37 -3.50 16.83
CA HIS A 301 5.06 -3.11 17.28
C HIS A 301 3.98 -3.80 16.43
N PHE A 302 2.74 -3.86 16.94
CA PHE A 302 1.65 -4.46 16.17
C PHE A 302 1.08 -3.45 15.16
N TRP A 303 1.06 -2.16 15.53
CA TRP A 303 0.72 -1.05 14.66
C TRP A 303 1.92 -0.11 14.47
N GLY A 304 2.08 0.47 13.29
CA GLY A 304 3.18 1.37 12.99
C GLY A 304 3.18 2.64 13.85
N PHE A 305 2.02 3.21 14.16
CA PHE A 305 1.89 4.43 14.95
C PHE A 305 2.44 4.27 16.38
N GLU A 306 2.48 3.05 16.92
CA GLU A 306 2.98 2.79 18.28
C GLU A 306 4.47 3.14 18.39
N ALA A 307 5.25 2.93 17.31
CA ALA A 307 6.67 3.27 17.25
C ALA A 307 6.93 4.78 17.37
N HIS A 308 5.91 5.61 17.13
CA HIS A 308 5.97 7.06 17.27
C HIS A 308 5.44 7.57 18.62
N ASN A 309 5.05 6.66 19.53
CA ASN A 309 4.48 6.97 20.84
C ASN A 309 3.24 7.87 20.76
N VAL A 310 2.38 7.65 19.75
CA VAL A 310 1.12 8.37 19.57
C VAL A 310 -0.06 7.41 19.62
N VAL A 311 -1.23 7.94 19.99
CA VAL A 311 -2.51 7.22 19.92
C VAL A 311 -3.43 8.00 18.98
N PRO A 312 -3.84 7.41 17.83
CA PRO A 312 -4.73 8.08 16.89
C PRO A 312 -6.20 8.05 17.36
N ASP A 313 -7.04 8.85 16.73
CA ASP A 313 -8.49 8.87 16.95
C ASP A 313 -9.24 7.87 16.04
N ILE A 314 -8.66 7.61 14.86
CA ILE A 314 -9.18 6.69 13.85
C ILE A 314 -8.00 5.89 13.27
N VAL A 315 -8.17 4.58 13.12
CA VAL A 315 -7.19 3.70 12.45
C VAL A 315 -7.84 3.07 11.22
N THR A 316 -7.17 3.15 10.07
CA THR A 316 -7.60 2.47 8.84
C THR A 316 -6.71 1.28 8.52
N ILE A 317 -7.33 0.19 8.09
CA ILE A 317 -6.71 -1.13 8.05
C ILE A 317 -7.17 -1.85 6.78
N ALA A 318 -6.26 -2.54 6.09
CA ALA A 318 -6.57 -3.48 5.00
C ALA A 318 -5.41 -4.47 4.83
N LYS A 319 -5.22 -5.01 3.61
CA LYS A 319 -4.08 -5.86 3.20
C LYS A 319 -3.87 -7.05 4.15
N GLY A 320 -2.90 -6.93 5.06
CA GLY A 320 -2.55 -7.97 6.04
C GLY A 320 -3.76 -8.49 6.83
N ILE A 321 -4.79 -7.67 7.06
CA ILE A 321 -6.02 -8.05 7.77
C ILE A 321 -6.70 -9.30 7.21
N GLY A 322 -6.61 -9.54 5.90
CA GLY A 322 -7.30 -10.64 5.22
C GLY A 322 -6.38 -11.68 4.59
N ASN A 323 -5.06 -11.51 4.67
CA ASN A 323 -4.05 -12.35 4.01
C ASN A 323 -4.41 -12.72 2.54
N GLY A 324 -4.95 -11.75 1.79
CA GLY A 324 -5.37 -11.91 0.38
C GLY A 324 -6.88 -11.91 0.14
N ILE A 325 -7.71 -12.09 1.17
CA ILE A 325 -9.17 -11.93 1.06
C ILE A 325 -9.55 -10.44 1.14
N PRO A 326 -10.48 -9.94 0.30
CA PRO A 326 -10.93 -8.55 0.35
C PRO A 326 -11.54 -8.20 1.71
N LEU A 327 -10.82 -7.40 2.49
CA LEU A 327 -11.21 -6.97 3.81
C LEU A 327 -10.48 -5.68 4.15
N GLY A 328 -11.23 -4.70 4.63
CA GLY A 328 -10.74 -3.48 5.24
C GLY A 328 -11.51 -3.18 6.52
N ALA A 329 -10.98 -2.29 7.34
CA ALA A 329 -11.64 -1.82 8.54
C ALA A 329 -11.27 -0.37 8.87
N VAL A 330 -12.19 0.31 9.54
CA VAL A 330 -11.96 1.55 10.27
C VAL A 330 -12.25 1.27 11.73
N VAL A 331 -11.32 1.60 12.63
CA VAL A 331 -11.54 1.50 14.07
C VAL A 331 -11.43 2.88 14.71
N THR A 332 -12.42 3.23 15.54
CA THR A 332 -12.46 4.51 16.24
C THR A 332 -13.13 4.36 17.61
N THR A 333 -13.28 5.47 18.34
CA THR A 333 -13.94 5.51 19.64
C THR A 333 -15.47 5.52 19.50
N PRO A 334 -16.22 5.10 20.54
CA PRO A 334 -17.68 5.23 20.55
C PRO A 334 -18.18 6.66 20.32
N GLU A 335 -17.47 7.65 20.89
CA GLU A 335 -17.83 9.07 20.74
C GLU A 335 -17.79 9.52 19.28
N ILE A 336 -16.70 9.18 18.57
CA ILE A 336 -16.52 9.55 17.17
C ILE A 336 -17.46 8.75 16.28
N ALA A 337 -17.66 7.46 16.56
CA ALA A 337 -18.53 6.58 15.79
C ALA A 337 -20.00 7.04 15.76
N GLU A 338 -20.47 7.73 16.81
CA GLU A 338 -21.86 8.20 16.94
C GLU A 338 -22.29 9.10 15.77
N VAL A 339 -21.36 9.78 15.09
CA VAL A 339 -21.72 10.70 14.00
C VAL A 339 -22.37 10.00 12.81
N LEU A 340 -22.08 8.72 12.61
CA LEU A 340 -22.69 7.94 11.54
C LEU A 340 -24.14 7.55 11.83
N THR A 341 -24.58 7.53 13.10
CA THR A 341 -25.97 7.20 13.47
C THR A 341 -26.97 8.26 13.01
N ARG A 342 -26.47 9.44 12.63
CA ARG A 342 -27.25 10.53 12.01
C ARG A 342 -27.93 10.08 10.71
N ARG A 343 -27.48 9.00 10.06
CA ARG A 343 -28.07 8.39 8.86
C ARG A 343 -27.91 6.86 8.89
N SER A 344 -28.60 6.15 8.00
CA SER A 344 -28.35 4.71 7.82
C SER A 344 -27.07 4.50 7.01
N TYR A 345 -26.02 3.96 7.65
CA TYR A 345 -24.75 3.63 7.00
C TYR A 345 -24.40 2.16 7.21
N PHE A 346 -24.18 1.43 6.12
CA PHE A 346 -23.56 0.11 6.10
C PHE A 346 -23.04 -0.18 4.68
N ASN A 347 -22.08 -1.10 4.56
CA ASN A 347 -21.60 -1.60 3.27
C ASN A 347 -22.22 -2.96 3.01
N THR A 348 -22.69 -3.23 1.78
CA THR A 348 -23.29 -4.53 1.43
C THR A 348 -22.36 -5.69 1.79
N PHE A 349 -21.08 -5.60 1.43
CA PHE A 349 -20.08 -6.66 1.69
C PHE A 349 -19.21 -6.42 2.93
N GLY A 350 -19.29 -5.23 3.54
CA GLY A 350 -18.56 -4.93 4.77
C GLY A 350 -19.01 -5.85 5.89
N GLY A 351 -18.06 -6.55 6.51
CA GLY A 351 -18.36 -7.54 7.54
C GLY A 351 -18.84 -8.87 6.94
N ASN A 352 -18.43 -9.22 5.72
CA ASN A 352 -18.71 -10.54 5.17
C ASN A 352 -18.26 -11.67 6.13
N PRO A 353 -19.09 -12.67 6.46
CA PRO A 353 -18.73 -13.75 7.39
C PRO A 353 -17.48 -14.53 6.99
N VAL A 354 -17.29 -14.81 5.68
CA VAL A 354 -16.10 -15.51 5.17
C VAL A 354 -14.86 -14.65 5.36
N CYS A 355 -14.92 -13.35 5.03
CA CYS A 355 -13.80 -12.43 5.20
C CYS A 355 -13.43 -12.26 6.67
N THR A 356 -14.42 -12.09 7.56
CA THR A 356 -14.18 -11.91 9.00
C THR A 356 -13.67 -13.18 9.67
N ALA A 357 -14.12 -14.37 9.24
CA ALA A 357 -13.53 -15.65 9.66
C ALA A 357 -12.06 -15.77 9.22
N ALA A 358 -11.73 -15.34 7.99
CA ALA A 358 -10.35 -15.29 7.52
C ALA A 358 -9.50 -14.35 8.37
N GLY A 359 -9.97 -13.13 8.63
CA GLY A 359 -9.27 -12.15 9.45
C GLY A 359 -9.02 -12.62 10.89
N LEU A 360 -9.99 -13.30 11.49
CA LEU A 360 -9.80 -13.91 12.81
C LEU A 360 -8.74 -15.02 12.78
N ALA A 361 -8.73 -15.85 11.73
CA ALA A 361 -7.69 -16.85 11.55
C ALA A 361 -6.30 -16.22 11.35
N VAL A 362 -6.20 -15.10 10.62
CA VAL A 362 -4.96 -14.34 10.47
C VAL A 362 -4.41 -13.88 11.81
N LEU A 363 -5.24 -13.26 12.66
CA LEU A 363 -4.81 -12.83 14.00
C LEU A 363 -4.27 -14.01 14.84
N LYS A 364 -4.99 -15.13 14.82
CA LYS A 364 -4.59 -16.36 15.51
C LYS A 364 -3.26 -16.92 15.00
N VAL A 365 -3.04 -16.91 13.69
CA VAL A 365 -1.79 -17.38 13.08
C VAL A 365 -0.62 -16.46 13.45
N ILE A 366 -0.82 -15.13 13.39
CA ILE A 366 0.22 -14.17 13.80
C ILE A 366 0.67 -14.41 15.24
N GLU A 367 -0.27 -14.67 16.14
CA GLU A 367 0.02 -14.98 17.54
C GLU A 367 0.66 -16.37 17.71
N LYS A 368 0.02 -17.41 17.20
CA LYS A 368 0.45 -18.82 17.31
C LYS A 368 1.86 -19.04 16.78
N GLU A 369 2.18 -18.45 15.63
CA GLU A 369 3.46 -18.63 14.95
C GLU A 369 4.46 -17.49 15.25
N GLN A 370 4.10 -16.58 16.16
CA GLN A 370 4.93 -15.44 16.55
C GLN A 370 5.42 -14.63 15.35
N LEU A 371 4.55 -14.40 14.35
CA LEU A 371 4.95 -13.79 13.08
C LEU A 371 5.45 -12.35 13.24
N GLN A 372 4.94 -11.61 14.22
CA GLN A 372 5.48 -10.29 14.58
C GLN A 372 6.95 -10.39 15.04
N GLN A 373 7.27 -11.35 15.92
CA GLN A 373 8.64 -11.57 16.37
C GLN A 373 9.53 -12.04 15.22
N ASN A 374 9.02 -12.90 14.34
CA ASN A 374 9.74 -13.31 13.14
C ASN A 374 10.03 -12.11 12.22
N ALA A 375 9.06 -11.21 12.00
CA ALA A 375 9.25 -9.98 11.23
C ALA A 375 10.35 -9.10 11.85
N PHE A 376 10.38 -8.97 13.18
CA PHE A 376 11.45 -8.26 13.88
C PHE A 376 12.82 -8.90 13.64
N VAL A 377 12.95 -10.22 13.81
CA VAL A 377 14.24 -10.94 13.68
C VAL A 377 14.74 -10.92 12.24
N VAL A 378 13.91 -11.35 11.29
CA VAL A 378 14.30 -11.46 9.88
C VAL A 378 14.42 -10.08 9.23
N GLY A 379 13.53 -9.16 9.56
CA GLY A 379 13.59 -7.77 9.09
C GLY A 379 14.84 -7.05 9.58
N SER A 380 15.22 -7.22 10.85
CA SER A 380 16.48 -6.66 11.39
C SER A 380 17.69 -7.25 10.67
N HIS A 381 17.73 -8.58 10.51
CA HIS A 381 18.81 -9.22 9.76
C HIS A 381 18.90 -8.68 8.32
N LEU A 382 17.77 -8.58 7.61
CA LEU A 382 17.74 -8.03 6.26
C LEU A 382 18.26 -6.59 6.22
N LYS A 383 17.80 -5.72 7.15
CA LYS A 383 18.23 -4.32 7.25
C LYS A 383 19.73 -4.21 7.50
N GLU A 384 20.28 -5.02 8.40
CA GLU A 384 21.73 -5.09 8.68
C GLU A 384 22.51 -5.48 7.42
N ARG A 385 22.08 -6.55 6.72
CA ARG A 385 22.75 -7.04 5.52
C ARG A 385 22.71 -6.04 4.38
N LEU A 386 21.57 -5.37 4.16
CA LEU A 386 21.45 -4.31 3.16
C LEU A 386 22.28 -3.07 3.53
N THR A 387 22.38 -2.75 4.82
CA THR A 387 23.22 -1.63 5.28
C THR A 387 24.70 -1.90 5.04
N ALA A 388 25.17 -3.12 5.31
CA ALA A 388 26.55 -3.51 5.03
C ALA A 388 26.92 -3.46 3.53
N LEU A 389 25.93 -3.55 2.61
CA LEU A 389 26.19 -3.39 1.19
C LEU A 389 26.60 -1.95 0.82
N LYS A 390 26.25 -0.95 1.63
CA LYS A 390 26.65 0.45 1.39
C LYS A 390 28.16 0.64 1.45
N ASP A 391 28.88 -0.20 2.20
CA ASP A 391 30.34 -0.15 2.27
C ASP A 391 31.00 -0.73 1.02
N LYS A 392 30.29 -1.64 0.32
CA LYS A 392 30.80 -2.34 -0.87
C LYS A 392 30.44 -1.63 -2.17
N TYR A 393 29.26 -1.03 -2.23
CA TYR A 393 28.74 -0.40 -3.43
C TYR A 393 28.62 1.11 -3.21
N GLU A 394 29.32 1.89 -4.04
CA GLU A 394 29.16 3.33 -4.06
C GLU A 394 27.71 3.65 -4.44
N CYS A 395 26.92 4.14 -3.47
CA CYS A 395 25.55 4.56 -3.70
C CYS A 395 25.57 5.86 -4.52
N LYS A 396 25.80 5.77 -5.84
CA LYS A 396 25.72 6.93 -6.73
C LYS A 396 24.27 7.41 -6.77
N ILE A 397 24.03 8.53 -6.11
CA ILE A 397 22.80 9.28 -6.14
C ILE A 397 22.60 9.75 -7.58
N PHE A 398 21.78 9.05 -8.36
CA PHE A 398 21.25 9.59 -9.60
C PHE A 398 20.09 10.51 -9.24
N THR A 399 20.36 11.81 -9.17
CA THR A 399 19.35 12.84 -9.35
C THR A 399 18.86 12.73 -10.80
N LEU A 400 17.83 11.93 -11.05
CA LEU A 400 17.17 11.88 -12.36
C LEU A 400 16.47 13.22 -12.59
N SER A 401 17.12 14.12 -13.31
CA SER A 401 16.47 15.28 -13.94
C SER A 401 15.50 14.78 -15.02
N TYR A 402 14.31 15.38 -15.07
CA TYR A 402 13.11 14.93 -15.80
C TYR A 402 13.20 14.90 -17.34
N GLU A 403 14.39 14.98 -17.94
CA GLU A 403 14.57 15.19 -19.40
C GLU A 403 15.03 13.94 -20.20
N SER A 404 15.22 12.77 -19.59
CA SER A 404 15.80 11.61 -20.31
C SER A 404 14.98 10.31 -20.27
N LEU A 405 13.64 10.38 -20.25
CA LEU A 405 12.78 9.19 -20.32
C LEU A 405 12.45 8.70 -21.74
N GLU A 406 13.10 9.25 -22.77
CA GLU A 406 13.11 8.62 -24.09
C GLU A 406 14.50 8.03 -24.35
N THR A 407 14.53 6.70 -24.48
CA THR A 407 15.65 5.89 -24.97
C THR A 407 16.84 5.70 -24.02
N GLN A 408 16.72 4.75 -23.08
CA GLN A 408 17.86 3.88 -22.76
C GLN A 408 17.38 2.51 -22.26
N ASN A 409 17.51 1.52 -23.15
CA ASN A 409 17.60 0.11 -22.80
C ASN A 409 18.89 -0.08 -22.00
N ASN A 410 18.82 -0.28 -20.70
CA ASN A 410 19.88 -0.98 -19.99
C ASN A 410 19.29 -1.87 -18.91
N HIS A 411 19.88 -3.07 -18.83
CA HIS A 411 19.55 -4.12 -17.90
C HIS A 411 20.03 -3.71 -16.51
N ASP A 412 19.12 -3.32 -15.62
CA ASP A 412 19.41 -3.22 -14.19
C ASP A 412 18.24 -3.77 -13.38
N PHE A 413 18.56 -4.69 -12.48
CA PHE A 413 17.63 -5.38 -11.60
C PHE A 413 17.00 -4.39 -10.61
N ILE A 414 15.73 -4.05 -10.79
CA ILE A 414 14.96 -3.34 -9.76
C ILE A 414 14.36 -4.41 -8.82
N PHE A 415 15.09 -4.72 -7.75
CA PHE A 415 14.55 -5.44 -6.60
C PHE A 415 13.61 -4.52 -5.83
N PHE A 416 12.30 -4.72 -5.94
CA PHE A 416 11.38 -4.34 -4.86
C PHE A 416 11.38 -5.48 -3.85
N ILE A 417 12.36 -5.48 -2.94
CA ILE A 417 12.19 -6.15 -1.65
C ILE A 417 11.38 -5.15 -0.81
N PRO A 418 10.11 -5.38 -0.47
CA PRO A 418 9.48 -4.61 0.58
C PRO A 418 10.29 -4.86 1.84
N ILE A 419 10.92 -3.79 2.26
CA ILE A 419 11.69 -3.66 3.48
C ILE A 419 10.69 -3.68 4.65
N LEU A 420 11.03 -4.50 5.65
CA LEU A 420 10.39 -4.73 6.97
C LEU A 420 9.04 -5.44 6.94
#